data_AF-A0A1A8CSC9-F1
#
_entry.id   AF-A0A1A8CSC9-F1
#
_cell.length_a   1.000
_cell.length_b   1.000
_cell.length_c   1.000
_cell.angle_alpha   90.00
_cell.angle_beta   90.00
_cell.angle_gamma   90.00
#
_symmetry.space_group_name_H-M   'P 1'
#
loop_
_entity.id
_entity.type
_entity.pdbx_description
1 polymer ?
#
loop_
_entity_poly.entity_id
_entity_poly.type
_entity_poly.pdbx_seq_one_letter_code
_entity_poly.pdbx_strand_id
1 'polypeptide(L)' 'EDRNTAKVFMRALFDYNPMDDPTVPCKDAAMAFKWGDILQVVSMEDDTWWQARHHGDGSSWASLIPSKQ' A
#
# COMPACT_ATOMS: atom_id res chain seq x y z
N GLU A 1 0.63 23.94 5.46
CA GLU A 1 -0.69 23.90 4.82
C GLU A 1 -0.79 22.61 4.01
N ASP A 2 -1.16 21.51 4.67
CA ASP A 2 -1.38 20.25 3.97
C ASP A 2 -2.72 20.34 3.28
N ARG A 3 -2.66 20.54 1.96
CA ARG A 3 -3.81 20.52 1.06
C ARG A 3 -4.69 19.35 1.44
N ASN A 4 -5.97 19.66 1.62
CA ASN A 4 -7.09 18.77 1.84
C ASN A 4 -7.19 17.67 0.76
N THR A 5 -6.25 16.72 0.75
CA THR A 5 -6.35 15.48 0.00
C THR A 5 -7.19 14.54 0.86
N ALA A 6 -8.39 14.28 0.40
CA ALA A 6 -9.25 13.28 1.04
C ALA A 6 -8.44 11.98 1.22
N LYS A 7 -8.37 11.49 2.45
CA LYS A 7 -7.68 10.22 2.73
C LYS A 7 -8.38 9.12 1.95
N VAL A 8 -7.64 8.45 1.06
CA VAL A 8 -8.17 7.32 0.29
C VAL A 8 -7.93 6.04 1.07
N PHE A 9 -9.01 5.29 1.27
CA PHE A 9 -8.96 3.95 1.86
C PHE A 9 -9.46 2.93 0.85
N MET A 10 -8.77 1.82 0.75
CA MET A 10 -9.13 0.72 -0.14
C MET A 10 -9.19 -0.58 0.64
N ARG A 11 -10.07 -1.48 0.21
CA ARG A 11 -10.14 -2.83 0.75
C ARG A 11 -9.44 -3.77 -0.22
N ALA A 12 -8.46 -4.52 0.26
CA ALA A 12 -7.80 -5.55 -0.52
C ALA A 12 -8.80 -6.65 -0.92
N LEU A 13 -8.79 -7.02 -2.20
CA LEU A 13 -9.63 -8.08 -2.77
C LEU A 13 -8.82 -9.34 -3.16
N PHE A 14 -7.55 -9.36 -2.77
CA PHE A 14 -6.62 -10.46 -2.98
C PHE A 14 -5.53 -10.42 -1.90
N ASP A 15 -4.77 -11.50 -1.79
CA ASP A 15 -3.61 -11.58 -0.92
C ASP A 15 -2.36 -11.14 -1.69
N TYR A 16 -1.50 -10.35 -1.06
CA TYR A 16 -0.20 -9.97 -1.61
C TYR A 16 0.93 -10.33 -0.64
N ASN A 17 1.95 -10.97 -1.18
CA ASN A 17 3.18 -11.31 -0.47
C ASN A 17 4.39 -10.81 -1.28
N PRO A 18 5.12 -9.78 -0.83
CA PRO A 18 6.31 -9.27 -1.52
C PRO A 18 7.40 -10.31 -1.74
N MET A 19 7.43 -11.38 -0.93
CA MET A 19 8.42 -12.44 -1.10
C MET A 19 8.23 -13.23 -2.39
N ASP A 20 6.98 -13.30 -2.88
CA ASP A 20 6.57 -14.04 -4.07
C ASP A 20 6.59 -13.17 -5.34
N ASP A 21 6.77 -11.85 -5.20
CA ASP A 21 6.81 -10.90 -6.32
C ASP A 21 8.27 -10.52 -6.66
N PRO A 22 8.80 -10.96 -7.82
CA PRO A 22 10.16 -10.61 -8.25
C PRO A 22 10.25 -9.18 -8.83
N THR A 23 9.13 -8.53 -9.09
CA THR A 23 9.07 -7.19 -9.70
C THR A 23 9.15 -6.07 -8.67
N VAL A 24 9.02 -6.40 -7.38
CA VAL A 24 9.15 -5.44 -6.29
C VAL A 24 10.58 -4.88 -6.23
N PRO A 25 10.75 -3.54 -6.17
CA PRO A 25 12.08 -2.93 -6.18
C PRO A 25 12.89 -3.26 -4.92
N CYS A 26 12.22 -3.42 -3.78
CA CYS A 26 12.81 -3.84 -2.52
C CYS A 26 11.77 -4.55 -1.65
N LYS A 27 12.01 -5.82 -1.30
CA LYS A 27 11.08 -6.64 -0.51
C LYS A 27 10.83 -6.06 0.88
N ASP A 28 11.87 -5.50 1.50
CA ASP A 28 11.76 -4.88 2.83
C ASP A 28 11.00 -3.54 2.82
N ALA A 29 10.86 -2.91 1.65
CA ALA A 29 10.10 -1.68 1.48
C ALA A 29 8.61 -1.94 1.18
N ALA A 30 8.24 -3.19 0.89
CA ALA A 30 6.87 -3.56 0.57
C ALA A 30 6.19 -4.22 1.77
N MET A 31 4.88 -4.02 1.90
CA MET A 31 4.10 -4.71 2.92
C MET A 31 3.31 -5.86 2.32
N ALA A 32 3.19 -6.96 3.05
CA ALA A 32 2.16 -7.95 2.78
C ALA A 32 0.79 -7.45 3.25
N PHE A 33 -0.26 -7.88 2.55
CA PHE A 33 -1.64 -7.71 2.99
C PHE A 33 -2.48 -8.91 2.57
N LYS A 34 -3.63 -9.06 3.20
CA LYS A 34 -4.60 -10.13 3.00
C LYS A 34 -5.91 -9.60 2.46
N TRP A 35 -6.68 -10.48 1.83
CA TRP A 35 -8.04 -10.16 1.43
C TRP A 35 -8.81 -9.60 2.62
N GLY A 36 -9.37 -8.40 2.44
CA GLY A 36 -10.24 -7.75 3.41
C GLY A 36 -9.54 -6.67 4.22
N ASP A 37 -8.20 -6.63 4.18
CA ASP A 37 -7.42 -5.58 4.83
C ASP A 37 -7.81 -4.21 4.28
N ILE A 38 -7.90 -3.23 5.18
CA ILE A 38 -8.16 -1.83 4.83
C ILE A 38 -6.83 -1.09 4.79
N LEU A 39 -6.46 -0.64 3.60
CA LEU A 39 -5.21 0.07 3.34
C LEU A 39 -5.52 1.56 3.15
N GLN A 40 -4.81 2.41 3.89
CA GLN A 40 -4.80 3.83 3.62
C GLN A 40 -3.75 4.11 2.54
N VAL A 41 -4.18 4.61 1.38
CA VAL A 41 -3.27 5.01 0.32
C VAL A 41 -2.75 6.41 0.60
N VAL A 42 -1.42 6.55 0.58
CA VAL A 42 -0.66 7.78 0.84
C VAL A 42 -0.24 8.45 -0.46
N SER A 43 0.25 7.68 -1.44
CA SER A 43 0.61 8.17 -2.78
C SER A 43 0.27 7.15 -3.87
N MET A 44 -0.20 7.64 -5.01
CA MET A 44 -0.48 6.89 -6.24
C MET A 44 0.29 7.48 -7.43
N GLU A 45 1.40 8.20 -7.17
CA GLU A 45 2.16 8.89 -8.22
C GLU A 45 2.87 7.92 -9.18
N ASP A 46 3.21 6.73 -8.71
CA ASP A 46 3.78 5.66 -9.53
C ASP A 46 2.66 4.72 -10.02
N ASP A 47 2.71 4.36 -11.31
CA ASP A 47 1.68 3.53 -11.95
C ASP A 47 1.73 2.05 -11.49
N THR A 48 2.86 1.60 -10.94
CA THR A 48 3.12 0.20 -10.56
C THR A 48 3.13 0.01 -9.04
N TRP A 49 3.69 0.96 -8.29
CA TRP A 49 3.93 0.82 -6.86
C TRP A 49 3.36 1.98 -6.05
N TRP A 50 2.22 1.75 -5.41
CA TRP A 50 1.61 2.75 -4.54
C TRP A 50 2.21 2.72 -3.15
N GLN A 51 2.21 3.88 -2.48
CA GLN A 51 2.56 3.97 -1.08
C GLN A 51 1.28 3.88 -0.25
N ALA A 52 1.21 2.91 0.64
CA ALA A 52 0.07 2.73 1.53
C ALA A 52 0.52 2.38 2.94
N ARG A 53 -0.44 2.22 3.85
CA ARG A 53 -0.23 1.62 5.18
C ARG A 53 -1.51 0.95 5.65
N HIS A 54 -1.40 0.00 6.58
CA HIS A 54 -2.56 -0.60 7.23
C HIS A 54 -3.35 0.43 8.04
N HIS A 55 -4.67 0.43 7.88
CA HIS A 55 -5.53 1.29 8.67
C HIS A 55 -5.54 0.80 10.12
N GLY A 56 -5.10 1.67 11.05
CA GLY A 56 -5.09 1.37 12.48
C GLY A 56 -3.75 0.86 13.03
N ASP A 57 -2.74 0.64 12.17
CA ASP A 57 -1.43 0.10 12.57
C ASP A 57 -0.54 1.09 13.34
N GLY A 58 -1.00 2.33 13.57
CA GLY A 58 -0.26 3.36 14.32
C GLY A 58 1.04 3.84 13.66
N SER A 59 1.55 3.12 12.65
CA SER A 59 2.75 3.45 11.90
C SER A 59 2.56 4.70 11.06
N SER A 60 3.52 5.62 11.15
CA SER A 60 3.63 6.76 10.24
C SER A 60 4.25 6.39 8.90
N TRP A 61 4.87 5.22 8.80
CA TRP A 61 5.61 4.80 7.62
C TRP A 61 4.67 4.18 6.60
N ALA A 62 4.78 4.64 5.36
CA ALA A 62 4.13 4.00 4.22
C ALA A 62 5.06 2.94 3.62
N SER A 63 4.48 1.86 3.13
CA SER A 63 5.16 0.77 2.43
C SER A 63 4.60 0.64 1.03
N LEU A 64 5.39 0.03 0.14
CA LEU A 64 4.98 -0.24 -1.22
C LEU A 64 3.92 -1.34 -1.26
N ILE A 65 2.88 -1.11 -2.05
CA ILE A 65 1.90 -2.10 -2.48
C ILE A 65 1.82 -2.07 -4.01
N PRO A 66 1.51 -3.19 -4.68
CA PRO A 66 1.16 -3.14 -6.09
C PRO A 66 -0.01 -2.19 -6.29
N SER A 67 0.02 -1.45 -7.40
CA SER A 67 -1.09 -0.63 -7.85
C SER A 67 -2.30 -1.51 -8.23
N LYS A 68 -3.32 -0.89 -8.83
CA LYS A 68 -4.45 -1.65 -9.40
C LYS A 68 -3.94 -2.55 -10.52
N GLN A 69 -3.92 -3.86 -10.27
CA GLN A 69 -3.85 -4.87 -11.32
C GLN A 69 -5.18 -4.97 -12.08
#